data_AF-A0A7S2I015-F1
#
_entry.id   AF-A0A7S2I015-F1
#
_cell.length_a   1.000
_cell.length_b   1.000
_cell.length_c   1.000
_cell.angle_alpha   90.00
_cell.angle_beta   90.00
_cell.angle_gamma   90.00
#
_symmetry.space_group_name_H-M   'P 1'
#
loop_
_entity.id
_entity.type
_entity.pdbx_description
1 polymer ?
#
loop_
_entity_poly.entity_id
_entity_poly.type
_entity_poly.pdbx_seq_one_letter_code
_entity_poly.pdbx_strand_id
1 'polypeptide(L)'
;MPWTATPFAGYSCEFSPFHPNLLAVSTAQYYGIVGNGRLHIFDIAGPGGVVQPVCDWITKDGVYDCSWSEANEHVIATAQGDGTLKLFDWTQPQGPIMSLEEHQAEVYGVDWNLNAK
;
A
#
# COMPACT_ATOMS: atom_id res chain seq x y z
N MET A 1 19.62 -2.16 -17.12
CA MET A 1 18.51 -1.40 -16.48
C MET A 1 18.61 -1.63 -14.99
N PRO A 2 18.67 -0.58 -14.14
CA PRO A 2 18.60 -0.76 -12.71
C PRO A 2 17.24 -1.35 -12.33
N TRP A 3 17.22 -2.31 -11.41
CA TRP A 3 16.01 -2.90 -10.87
C TRP A 3 15.95 -2.63 -9.38
N THR A 4 14.75 -2.34 -8.88
CA THR A 4 14.46 -2.15 -7.46
C THR A 4 13.67 -3.37 -7.00
N ALA A 5 14.00 -3.91 -5.82
CA ALA A 5 13.27 -5.02 -5.23
C ALA A 5 12.86 -4.71 -3.80
N THR A 6 11.70 -5.25 -3.42
CA THR A 6 11.22 -5.30 -2.05
C THR A 6 11.83 -6.52 -1.33
N PRO A 7 12.03 -6.47 -0.01
CA PRO A 7 12.46 -7.63 0.76
C PRO A 7 11.36 -8.69 0.91
N PHE A 8 10.10 -8.32 0.66
CA PHE A 8 8.90 -9.14 0.85
C PHE A 8 8.30 -9.52 -0.51
N ALA A 9 7.49 -10.58 -0.54
CA ALA A 9 6.79 -11.01 -1.74
C ALA A 9 5.73 -9.96 -2.12
N GLY A 10 5.68 -9.54 -3.39
CA GLY A 10 4.68 -8.60 -3.89
C GLY A 10 3.32 -9.26 -4.10
N TYR A 11 2.26 -8.53 -3.76
CA TYR A 11 0.87 -8.99 -3.86
C TYR A 11 0.04 -8.14 -4.82
N SER A 12 0.09 -6.82 -4.64
CA SER A 12 -0.68 -5.86 -5.44
C SER A 12 0.13 -4.59 -5.65
N CYS A 13 -0.21 -3.84 -6.70
CA CYS A 13 0.33 -2.51 -6.94
C CYS A 13 -0.68 -1.63 -7.66
N GLU A 14 -0.70 -0.34 -7.32
CA GLU A 14 -1.64 0.61 -7.90
C GLU A 14 -1.03 2.01 -8.04
N PHE A 15 -1.27 2.64 -9.19
CA PHE A 15 -0.85 4.01 -9.45
C PHE A 15 -1.76 5.01 -8.73
N SER A 16 -1.16 6.09 -8.23
CA SER A 16 -1.96 7.19 -7.69
C SER A 16 -2.80 7.85 -8.79
N PRO A 17 -4.09 8.11 -8.55
CA PRO A 17 -4.94 8.83 -9.51
C PRO A 17 -4.60 10.32 -9.60
N PHE A 18 -3.84 10.87 -8.64
CA PHE A 18 -3.43 12.27 -8.59
C PHE A 18 -1.98 12.50 -9.00
N HIS A 19 -1.10 11.52 -8.75
CA HIS A 19 0.34 11.65 -8.98
C HIS A 19 0.82 10.56 -9.96
N PRO A 20 1.11 10.89 -11.23
CA PRO A 20 1.35 9.89 -12.28
C PRO A 20 2.60 9.03 -12.06
N ASN A 21 3.52 9.48 -11.19
CA ASN A 21 4.75 8.78 -10.90
C ASN A 21 4.70 8.00 -9.58
N LEU A 22 3.65 8.16 -8.77
CA LEU A 22 3.53 7.44 -7.51
C LEU A 22 2.89 6.07 -7.74
N LEU A 23 3.58 5.03 -7.28
CA LEU A 23 3.13 3.65 -7.30
C LEU A 23 3.10 3.12 -5.86
N ALA A 24 1.95 2.64 -5.43
CA ALA A 24 1.83 1.87 -4.21
C ALA A 24 2.09 0.39 -4.50
N VAL A 25 2.76 -0.31 -3.58
CA VAL A 25 3.05 -1.74 -3.69
C VAL A 25 2.80 -2.40 -2.34
N SER A 26 1.89 -3.37 -2.34
CA SER A 26 1.56 -4.22 -1.19
C SER A 26 2.43 -5.47 -1.19
N THR A 27 2.98 -5.81 -0.02
CA THR A 27 3.88 -6.95 0.12
C THR A 27 3.65 -7.71 1.43
N ALA A 28 4.07 -8.98 1.46
CA ALA A 28 4.03 -9.81 2.66
C ALA A 28 5.28 -10.69 2.83
N GLN A 29 5.70 -10.89 4.08
CA GLN A 29 6.72 -11.86 4.44
C GLN A 29 6.26 -13.29 4.18
N TYR A 30 7.22 -14.20 4.02
CA TYR A 30 7.00 -15.64 3.92
C TYR A 30 5.84 -16.03 2.97
N TYR A 31 5.74 -15.34 1.83
CA TYR A 31 4.69 -15.53 0.81
C TYR A 31 3.27 -15.42 1.38
N GLY A 32 3.07 -14.49 2.33
CA GLY A 32 1.78 -14.20 2.96
C GLY A 32 1.19 -15.36 3.76
N ILE A 33 1.98 -16.38 4.08
CA ILE A 33 1.53 -17.49 4.95
C ILE A 33 1.57 -17.05 6.41
N VAL A 34 2.57 -16.24 6.77
CA VAL A 34 2.80 -15.74 8.12
C VAL A 34 3.73 -14.53 8.05
N GLY A 35 3.75 -13.71 9.09
CA GLY A 35 4.71 -12.63 9.27
C GLY A 35 4.13 -11.27 8.87
N ASN A 36 5.01 -10.27 8.84
CA ASN A 36 4.59 -8.90 8.62
C ASN A 36 4.26 -8.63 7.16
N GLY A 37 3.35 -7.70 6.95
CA GLY A 37 3.16 -7.05 5.67
C GLY A 37 3.96 -5.76 5.59
N ARG A 38 4.04 -5.20 4.38
CA ARG A 38 4.55 -3.85 4.17
C ARG A 38 3.89 -3.20 2.97
N LEU A 39 3.42 -1.98 3.18
CA LEU A 39 3.01 -1.07 2.10
C LEU A 39 4.21 -0.20 1.74
N HIS A 40 4.54 -0.14 0.46
CA HIS A 40 5.57 0.73 -0.11
C HIS A 40 4.95 1.77 -1.02
N ILE A 41 5.45 3.01 -0.98
CA ILE A 41 5.20 4.05 -1.97
C ILE A 41 6.51 4.35 -2.71
N PHE A 42 6.48 4.25 -4.02
CA PHE A 42 7.62 4.53 -4.90
C PHE A 42 7.31 5.69 -5.84
N ASP A 43 8.32 6.51 -6.11
CA ASP A 43 8.37 7.39 -7.28
C ASP A 43 9.08 6.62 -8.40
N ILE A 44 8.33 6.25 -9.45
CA ILE A 44 8.84 5.46 -10.57
C ILE A 44 9.59 6.31 -11.63
N ALA A 45 9.55 7.63 -11.52
CA ALA A 45 10.20 8.56 -12.43
C ALA A 45 11.17 9.51 -11.71
N GLY A 46 11.82 9.00 -10.64
CA GLY A 46 12.84 9.72 -9.89
C GLY A 46 14.04 10.15 -10.76
N PRO A 47 15.01 10.90 -10.19
CA PRO A 47 16.13 11.48 -10.94
C PRO A 47 16.85 10.45 -11.83
N GLY A 48 16.95 10.74 -13.13
CA GLY A 48 17.56 9.83 -14.10
C GLY A 48 16.68 8.64 -14.52
N GLY A 49 15.38 8.68 -14.23
CA GLY A 49 14.42 7.61 -14.55
C GLY A 49 14.57 6.38 -13.65
N VAL A 50 15.08 6.57 -12.43
CA VAL A 50 15.33 5.50 -11.47
C VAL A 50 14.23 5.50 -10.41
N VAL A 51 13.69 4.32 -10.10
CA VAL A 51 12.69 4.13 -9.05
C VAL A 51 13.28 4.52 -7.69
N GLN A 52 12.60 5.41 -6.95
CA GLN A 52 13.01 5.84 -5.61
C GLN A 52 11.94 5.50 -4.57
N PRO A 53 12.30 5.03 -3.37
CA PRO A 53 11.35 4.91 -2.27
C PRO A 53 10.93 6.31 -1.79
N VAL A 54 9.63 6.49 -1.58
CA VAL A 54 9.05 7.70 -0.97
C VAL A 54 8.82 7.47 0.52
N CYS A 55 8.07 6.42 0.85
CA CYS A 55 7.82 5.98 2.23
C CYS A 55 7.35 4.52 2.26
N ASP A 56 7.38 3.92 3.45
CA ASP A 56 6.83 2.58 3.69
C ASP A 56 6.30 2.43 5.12
N TRP A 57 5.36 1.49 5.30
CA TRP A 57 4.84 1.12 6.61
C TRP A 57 4.85 -0.39 6.76
N ILE A 58 5.40 -0.86 7.89
CA ILE A 58 5.31 -2.26 8.29
C ILE A 58 3.99 -2.51 9.01
N THR A 59 3.29 -3.58 8.63
CA THR A 59 2.03 -3.99 9.26
C THR A 59 2.23 -5.29 10.04
N LYS A 60 1.35 -5.53 11.02
CA LYS A 60 1.43 -6.73 11.86
C LYS A 60 1.30 -8.01 11.04
N ASP A 61 0.39 -8.02 10.07
CA ASP A 61 0.11 -9.13 9.17
C ASP A 61 0.29 -8.71 7.71
N GLY A 62 0.30 -9.67 6.78
CA GLY A 62 0.48 -9.47 5.35
C GLY A 62 -0.45 -8.41 4.78
N VAL A 63 0.07 -7.56 3.87
CA VAL A 63 -0.74 -6.65 3.07
C VAL A 63 -0.99 -7.31 1.73
N TYR A 64 -2.25 -7.67 1.47
CA TYR A 64 -2.63 -8.41 0.26
C TYR A 64 -3.11 -7.49 -0.85
N ASP A 65 -3.62 -6.31 -0.51
CA ASP A 65 -4.03 -5.33 -1.50
C ASP A 65 -3.90 -3.90 -0.96
N CYS A 66 -3.81 -2.94 -1.87
CA CYS A 66 -3.85 -1.52 -1.54
C CYS A 66 -4.63 -0.75 -2.60
N SER A 67 -5.36 0.28 -2.16
CA SER A 67 -6.07 1.16 -3.07
C SER A 67 -5.98 2.63 -2.66
N TRP A 68 -5.63 3.51 -3.59
CA TRP A 68 -5.55 4.95 -3.45
C TRP A 68 -6.93 5.58 -3.32
N SER A 69 -7.08 6.53 -2.40
CA SER A 69 -8.33 7.26 -2.28
C SER A 69 -8.58 8.10 -3.52
N GLU A 70 -9.76 7.94 -4.13
CA GLU A 70 -10.24 8.77 -5.24
C GLU A 70 -10.74 10.16 -4.81
N ALA A 71 -10.83 10.40 -3.49
CA ALA A 71 -11.31 11.67 -2.93
C ALA A 71 -10.20 12.46 -2.22
N ASN A 72 -9.05 11.85 -1.92
CA ASN A 72 -7.96 12.49 -1.20
C ASN A 72 -6.60 11.97 -1.70
N GLU A 73 -5.83 12.85 -2.33
CA GLU A 73 -4.53 12.53 -2.94
C GLU A 73 -3.46 12.03 -1.97
N HIS A 74 -3.66 12.22 -0.66
CA HIS A 74 -2.74 11.81 0.38
C HIS A 74 -3.05 10.43 0.98
N VAL A 75 -4.25 9.90 0.73
CA VAL A 75 -4.76 8.73 1.45
C VAL A 75 -4.67 7.47 0.60
N ILE A 76 -4.23 6.40 1.23
CA ILE A 76 -4.22 5.05 0.67
C ILE A 76 -4.78 4.05 1.68
N ALA A 77 -5.59 3.10 1.22
CA ALA A 77 -6.13 2.00 2.01
C ALA A 77 -5.35 0.72 1.76
N THR A 78 -5.28 -0.16 2.76
CA THR A 78 -4.69 -1.50 2.65
C THR A 78 -5.62 -2.58 3.17
N ALA A 79 -5.65 -3.72 2.52
CA ALA A 79 -6.31 -4.95 2.96
C ALA A 79 -5.28 -5.90 3.60
N GLN A 80 -5.56 -6.39 4.81
CA GLN A 80 -4.59 -7.17 5.58
C GLN A 80 -5.06 -8.57 5.99
N GLY A 81 -4.09 -9.44 6.27
CA GLY A 81 -4.33 -10.83 6.72
C GLY A 81 -5.00 -10.96 8.09
N ASP A 82 -4.92 -9.95 8.96
CA ASP A 82 -5.58 -9.99 10.27
C ASP A 82 -7.06 -9.55 10.24
N GLY A 83 -7.62 -9.34 9.04
CA GLY A 83 -8.98 -8.86 8.86
C GLY A 83 -9.13 -7.34 8.94
N THR A 84 -8.04 -6.61 9.18
CA THR A 84 -8.09 -5.16 9.27
C THR A 84 -7.94 -4.49 7.89
N LEU A 85 -8.67 -3.40 7.70
CA LEU A 85 -8.32 -2.40 6.70
C LEU A 85 -7.68 -1.22 7.41
N LYS A 86 -6.59 -0.70 6.85
CA LYS A 86 -5.90 0.47 7.40
C LYS A 86 -5.76 1.54 6.34
N LEU A 87 -5.94 2.80 6.76
CA LEU A 87 -5.70 3.95 5.91
C LEU A 87 -4.41 4.63 6.36
N PHE A 88 -3.61 5.08 5.40
CA PHE A 88 -2.33 5.77 5.62
C PHE A 88 -2.32 7.10 4.88
N ASP A 89 -1.64 8.09 5.45
CA ASP A 89 -1.31 9.37 4.80
C ASP A 89 0.16 9.33 4.36
N TRP A 90 0.43 9.32 3.05
CA TRP A 90 1.80 9.21 2.54
C TRP A 90 2.64 10.46 2.74
N THR A 91 2.03 11.61 2.99
CA THR A 91 2.72 12.86 3.32
C THR A 91 3.14 12.93 4.78
N GLN A 92 2.52 12.11 5.64
CA GLN A 92 2.79 12.00 7.08
C GLN A 92 3.04 10.54 7.49
N PRO A 93 4.18 9.94 7.10
CA PRO A 93 4.43 8.50 7.24
C PRO A 93 4.81 8.10 8.68
N GLN A 94 3.88 8.24 9.62
CA GLN A 94 4.06 7.77 11.00
C GLN A 94 3.40 6.40 11.22
N GLY A 95 2.13 6.28 10.85
CA GLY A 95 1.31 5.10 11.10
C GLY A 95 -0.06 5.25 10.44
N PRO A 96 -0.98 4.29 10.66
CA PRO A 96 -2.31 4.36 10.09
C PRO A 96 -3.09 5.53 10.70
N ILE A 97 -3.75 6.31 9.85
CA ILE A 97 -4.67 7.38 10.26
C ILE A 97 -6.04 6.83 10.64
N MET A 98 -6.36 5.61 10.23
CA MET A 98 -7.59 4.88 10.57
C MET A 98 -7.37 3.37 10.51
N SER A 99 -8.07 2.63 11.38
CA SER A 99 -8.14 1.17 11.40
C SER A 99 -9.61 0.75 11.40
N LEU A 100 -10.01 -0.07 10.44
CA LEU A 100 -11.34 -0.68 10.32
C LEU A 100 -11.20 -2.16 10.65
N GLU A 101 -11.84 -2.61 11.73
CA GLU A 101 -11.61 -3.92 12.35
C GLU A 101 -12.90 -4.74 12.41
N GLU A 102 -13.60 -4.83 11.28
CA GLU A 102 -14.91 -5.47 11.19
C GLU A 102 -14.86 -6.88 10.59
N HIS A 103 -13.95 -7.13 9.65
CA HIS A 103 -13.79 -8.46 9.07
C HIS A 103 -13.13 -9.40 10.09
N GLN A 104 -13.61 -10.65 10.13
CA GLN A 104 -13.15 -11.67 11.07
C GLN A 104 -12.15 -12.66 10.45
N ALA A 105 -11.76 -12.42 9.20
CA ALA A 105 -10.84 -13.23 8.41
C ALA A 105 -10.09 -12.33 7.43
N GLU A 106 -9.10 -12.89 6.72
CA GLU A 106 -8.23 -12.19 5.78
C GLU A 106 -9.03 -11.33 4.78
N VAL A 107 -8.58 -10.08 4.59
CA VAL A 107 -9.10 -9.22 3.52
C VAL A 107 -8.14 -9.31 2.34
N TYR A 108 -8.61 -9.86 1.23
CA TYR A 108 -7.80 -10.08 0.02
C TYR A 108 -7.84 -8.93 -0.98
N GLY A 109 -8.78 -8.00 -0.82
CA GLY A 109 -8.97 -6.91 -1.77
C GLY A 109 -9.62 -5.69 -1.12
N VAL A 110 -9.21 -4.51 -1.57
CA VAL A 110 -9.82 -3.23 -1.22
C VAL A 110 -9.82 -2.34 -2.46
N ASP A 111 -10.92 -1.65 -2.70
CA ASP A 111 -11.04 -0.70 -3.81
C ASP A 111 -11.80 0.54 -3.35
N TRP A 112 -11.47 1.69 -3.92
CA TRP A 112 -12.17 2.94 -3.66
C TRP A 112 -13.30 3.14 -4.65
N ASN A 113 -14.40 3.70 -4.15
CA ASN A 113 -15.48 4.11 -5.04
C ASN A 113 -15.02 5.29 -5.89
N LEU A 114 -14.98 5.10 -7.21
CA LEU A 114 -14.62 6.11 -8.21
C LEU A 114 -15.55 7.33 -8.24
N ASN A 115 -16.73 7.25 -7.62
CA ASN A 115 -17.66 8.37 -7.51
C ASN A 115 -17.37 9.16 -6.22
N ALA A 116 -16.52 10.18 -6.32
CA ALA A 116 -16.47 11.24 -5.32
C ALA A 116 -17.82 11.99 -5.35
N LYS A 117 -18.55 11.98 -4.22
CA LYS A 117 -19.82 12.73 -4.08
C LYS A 117 -19.61 14.24 -4.10
#